data_AF-A0A7X7PPC9-F1
#
_entry.id   AF-A0A7X7PPC9-F1
#
_cell.length_a   1.000
_cell.length_b   1.000
_cell.length_c   1.000
_cell.angle_alpha   90.00
_cell.angle_beta   90.00
_cell.angle_gamma   90.00
#
_symmetry.space_group_name_H-M   'P 1'
#
loop_
_entity.id
_entity.type
_entity.pdbx_description
1 polymer ?
#
loop_
_entity_poly.entity_id
_entity_poly.type
_entity_poly.pdbx_seq_one_letter_code
_entity_poly.pdbx_strand_id
1 'polypeptide(L)'
;MQSEVIVVGLDGATFDMIGPLAERGELPNFARLLAEGAWAPLSSTVPPVSPQAWSSFLTGVHPGQHGVFGFLGQPQGRYYRRPIRSARDMQAPTLLQIAGEAGRRVAALGIPMTYPPAPVNGVLVPEQQGPPLSTPPALWQEMVAAVGDPRDQATHIRYAFTEDKRGYV
;
A
#
# COMPACT_ATOMS: atom_id res chain seq x y z
N MET A 1 -18.64 -15.16 17.32
CA MET A 1 -18.70 -14.48 16.00
C MET A 1 -17.28 -14.31 15.50
N GLN A 2 -17.01 -14.61 14.22
CA GLN A 2 -15.74 -14.24 13.61
C GLN A 2 -15.89 -12.80 13.11
N SER A 3 -15.04 -11.90 13.58
CA SER A 3 -15.03 -10.51 13.11
C SER A 3 -14.22 -10.41 11.83
N GLU A 4 -14.75 -9.69 10.85
CA GLU A 4 -13.99 -9.30 9.65
C GLU A 4 -13.06 -8.14 9.99
N VAL A 5 -11.85 -8.16 9.42
CA VAL A 5 -10.84 -7.11 9.62
C VAL A 5 -10.61 -6.43 8.28
N ILE A 6 -10.77 -5.11 8.26
CA ILE A 6 -10.45 -4.27 7.11
C ILE A 6 -9.26 -3.40 7.49
N VAL A 7 -8.25 -3.38 6.61
CA VAL A 7 -7.10 -2.50 6.74
C VAL A 7 -7.09 -1.57 5.53
N VAL A 8 -7.10 -0.27 5.78
CA VAL A 8 -7.00 0.77 4.76
C VAL A 8 -5.69 1.49 4.95
N GLY A 9 -4.81 1.42 3.94
CA GLY A 9 -3.56 2.17 3.93
C GLY A 9 -3.67 3.38 3.00
N LEU A 10 -3.23 4.54 3.48
CA LEU A 10 -3.23 5.80 2.73
C LEU A 10 -1.79 6.30 2.62
N ASP A 11 -1.24 6.31 1.41
CA ASP A 11 0.13 6.76 1.18
C ASP A 11 0.25 8.29 1.39
N GLY A 12 1.23 8.72 2.18
CA GLY A 12 1.46 10.13 2.51
C GLY A 12 0.43 10.81 3.43
N ALA A 13 -0.55 10.10 3.97
CA ALA A 13 -1.62 10.69 4.78
C ALA A 13 -1.22 10.87 6.26
N THR A 14 -0.48 11.93 6.57
CA THR A 14 -0.03 12.22 7.94
C THR A 14 -1.14 12.82 8.81
N PHE A 15 -1.04 12.66 10.14
CA PHE A 15 -1.95 13.33 11.07
C PHE A 15 -1.85 14.87 11.02
N ASP A 16 -0.70 15.41 10.60
CA ASP A 16 -0.53 16.85 10.38
C ASP A 16 -1.43 17.40 9.26
N MET A 17 -1.85 16.53 8.33
CA MET A 17 -2.85 16.87 7.32
C MET A 17 -4.26 16.49 7.78
N ILE A 18 -4.43 15.26 8.28
CA ILE A 18 -5.76 14.72 8.63
C ILE A 18 -6.40 15.52 9.76
N GLY A 19 -5.64 15.88 10.80
CA GLY A 19 -6.16 16.59 11.98
C GLY A 19 -6.80 17.93 11.62
N PRO A 20 -6.07 18.88 11.01
CA PRO A 20 -6.63 20.17 10.63
C PRO A 20 -7.82 20.07 9.66
N LEU A 21 -7.81 19.10 8.74
CA LEU A 21 -8.92 18.88 7.81
C LEU A 21 -10.16 18.31 8.53
N ALA A 22 -9.96 17.41 9.49
CA ALA A 22 -11.05 16.87 10.31
C ALA A 22 -11.68 17.95 11.20
N GLU A 23 -10.87 18.80 11.82
CA GLU A 23 -11.33 19.93 12.66
C GLU A 23 -12.17 20.94 11.87
N ARG A 24 -11.82 21.20 10.61
CA ARG A 24 -12.61 22.06 9.71
C ARG A 24 -13.87 21.39 9.15
N GLY A 25 -14.13 20.14 9.51
CA GLY A 25 -15.29 19.37 9.04
C GLY A 25 -15.15 18.83 7.60
N GLU A 26 -13.96 18.90 7.00
CA GLU A 26 -13.72 18.43 5.63
C GLU A 26 -13.52 16.90 5.55
N LEU A 27 -13.14 16.27 6.67
CA LEU A 27 -12.97 14.82 6.78
C LEU A 27 -13.86 14.23 7.90
N PRO A 28 -15.19 14.23 7.74
CA PRO A 28 -16.13 13.84 8.82
C PRO A 28 -15.95 12.39 9.29
N ASN A 29 -15.57 11.47 8.39
CA ASN A 29 -15.30 10.08 8.75
C ASN A 29 -14.02 9.95 9.59
N PHE A 30 -12.96 10.70 9.27
CA PHE A 30 -11.75 10.73 10.08
C PHE A 30 -11.99 11.40 11.43
N ALA A 31 -12.76 12.49 11.48
CA ALA A 31 -13.14 13.13 12.74
C ALA A 31 -13.81 12.13 13.69
N ARG A 32 -14.74 11.31 13.18
CA ARG A 32 -15.38 10.25 13.95
C ARG A 32 -14.40 9.17 14.40
N LEU A 33 -13.52 8.69 13.51
CA LEU A 33 -12.50 7.69 13.83
C LEU A 33 -11.52 8.18 14.91
N LEU A 34 -11.13 9.45 14.86
CA LEU A 34 -10.24 10.06 15.86
C LEU A 34 -10.91 10.22 17.23
N ALA A 35 -12.23 10.45 17.26
CA ALA A 35 -13.00 10.64 18.50
C ALA A 35 -13.41 9.33 19.17
N GLU A 36 -13.76 8.31 18.39
CA GLU A 36 -14.31 7.04 18.89
C GLU A 36 -13.29 5.89 18.90
N GLY A 37 -12.19 6.05 18.16
CA GLY A 37 -11.18 5.02 17.97
C GLY A 37 -9.91 5.23 18.80
N ALA A 38 -8.91 4.38 18.53
CA ALA A 38 -7.56 4.54 19.05
C ALA A 38 -6.62 4.96 17.93
N TRP A 39 -5.79 5.96 18.19
CA TRP A 39 -4.80 6.45 17.23
C TRP A 39 -3.55 6.94 17.96
N ALA A 40 -2.42 6.85 17.27
CA ALA A 40 -1.15 7.38 17.70
C ALA A 40 -0.24 7.58 16.48
N PRO A 41 0.69 8.55 16.51
CA PRO A 41 1.76 8.59 15.52
C PRO A 41 2.61 7.32 15.61
N LEU A 42 2.89 6.71 14.46
CA LEU A 42 3.75 5.52 14.35
C LEU A 42 5.07 5.88 13.67
N SER A 43 6.15 5.24 14.10
CA SER A 43 7.44 5.33 13.40
C SER A 43 7.41 4.47 12.14
N SER A 44 7.75 5.07 11.01
CA SER A 44 7.91 4.35 9.74
C SER A 44 9.28 3.65 9.67
N THR A 45 9.59 3.06 8.51
CA THR A 45 10.94 2.56 8.21
C THR A 45 11.95 3.70 8.11
N VAL A 46 13.24 3.38 8.22
CA VAL A 46 14.33 4.31 7.95
C VAL A 46 15.14 3.82 6.75
N PRO A 47 15.15 4.57 5.63
CA PRO A 47 14.36 5.77 5.33
C PRO A 47 12.85 5.48 5.13
N PRO A 48 11.97 6.49 5.31
CA PRO A 48 10.52 6.33 5.17
C PRO A 48 10.09 6.38 3.70
N VAL A 49 10.56 5.43 2.89
CA VAL A 49 10.20 5.32 1.47
C VAL A 49 9.17 4.23 1.24
N SER A 50 8.18 4.48 0.38
CA SER A 50 7.04 3.60 0.12
C SER A 50 7.38 2.11 -0.01
N PRO A 51 8.34 1.66 -0.85
CA PRO A 51 8.59 0.23 -1.02
C PRO A 51 9.13 -0.43 0.25
N GLN A 52 9.87 0.29 1.09
CA GLN A 52 10.32 -0.22 2.38
C GLN A 52 9.15 -0.31 3.36
N ALA A 53 8.40 0.79 3.50
CA ALA A 53 7.29 0.90 4.44
C ALA A 53 6.19 -0.13 4.15
N TRP A 54 5.77 -0.27 2.89
CA TRP A 54 4.74 -1.23 2.49
C TRP A 54 5.20 -2.68 2.61
N SER A 55 6.46 -2.99 2.33
CA SER A 55 7.01 -4.33 2.58
C SER A 55 7.09 -4.64 4.09
N SER A 56 7.50 -3.68 4.93
CA SER A 56 7.49 -3.86 6.38
C SER A 56 6.06 -4.05 6.91
N PHE A 57 5.09 -3.26 6.42
CA PHE A 57 3.67 -3.43 6.74
C PHE A 57 3.15 -4.82 6.36
N LEU A 58 3.44 -5.27 5.14
CA LEU A 58 2.98 -6.57 4.65
C LEU A 58 3.60 -7.74 5.39
N THR A 59 4.84 -7.63 5.85
CA THR A 59 5.60 -8.77 6.42
C THR A 59 5.68 -8.75 7.94
N GLY A 60 5.39 -7.60 8.57
CA GLY A 60 5.52 -7.41 10.02
C GLY A 60 6.97 -7.38 10.51
N VAL A 61 7.95 -7.31 9.60
CA VAL A 61 9.38 -7.30 9.94
C VAL A 61 10.08 -6.07 9.38
N HIS A 62 11.28 -5.76 9.88
CA HIS A 62 12.04 -4.59 9.44
C HIS A 62 12.74 -4.81 8.07
N PRO A 63 13.21 -3.74 7.39
CA PRO A 63 13.85 -3.84 6.05
C PRO A 63 15.01 -4.80 5.94
N GLY A 64 15.81 -4.92 7.00
CA GLY A 64 16.90 -5.90 7.10
C GLY A 64 16.46 -7.37 6.99
N GLN A 65 15.21 -7.69 7.33
CA GLN A 65 14.67 -9.06 7.26
C GLN A 65 13.95 -9.32 5.93
N HIS A 66 13.08 -8.42 5.48
CA HIS A 66 12.36 -8.64 4.21
C HIS A 66 13.18 -8.27 2.95
N GLY A 67 14.30 -7.55 3.10
CA GLY A 67 15.29 -7.33 2.03
C GLY A 67 14.95 -6.24 1.00
N VAL A 68 13.86 -5.49 1.22
CA VAL A 68 13.42 -4.40 0.32
C VAL A 68 13.89 -3.07 0.91
N PHE A 69 14.75 -2.37 0.17
CA PHE A 69 15.36 -1.10 0.58
C PHE A 69 15.03 0.06 -0.36
N GLY A 70 14.10 -0.11 -1.30
CA GLY A 70 13.82 0.88 -2.34
C GLY A 70 13.24 0.23 -3.58
N PHE A 71 12.80 1.06 -4.53
CA PHE A 71 12.27 0.58 -5.81
C PHE A 71 13.33 -0.04 -6.71
N LEU A 72 14.60 0.29 -6.49
CA LEU A 72 15.71 -0.18 -7.31
C LEU A 72 16.58 -1.17 -6.52
N GLY A 73 16.84 -2.32 -7.12
CA GLY A 73 17.78 -3.30 -6.62
C GLY A 73 19.25 -2.91 -6.82
N GLN A 74 20.13 -3.75 -6.29
CA GLN A 74 21.57 -3.59 -6.51
C GLN A 74 21.91 -3.88 -7.99
N PRO A 75 22.87 -3.14 -8.59
CA PRO A 75 23.30 -3.43 -9.95
C PRO A 75 23.96 -4.81 -10.03
N GLN A 76 23.46 -5.69 -10.90
CA GLN A 76 24.09 -6.99 -11.16
C GLN A 76 25.14 -6.84 -12.26
N GLY A 77 26.39 -6.57 -11.88
CA GLY A 77 27.56 -6.53 -12.77
C GLY A 77 27.66 -5.34 -13.73
N ARG A 78 26.55 -4.63 -14.01
CA ARG A 78 26.54 -3.37 -14.78
C ARG A 78 25.98 -2.26 -13.89
N TYR A 79 26.85 -1.34 -13.48
CA TYR A 79 26.53 -0.22 -12.57
C TYR A 79 25.29 0.62 -12.95
N TYR A 80 24.89 0.58 -14.22
CA TYR A 80 23.78 1.38 -14.77
C TYR A 80 22.42 0.67 -14.83
N ARG A 81 22.34 -0.66 -14.62
CA ARG A 81 21.07 -1.38 -14.72
C ARG A 81 20.66 -1.92 -13.35
N ARG A 82 19.80 -1.16 -12.67
CA ARG A 82 19.18 -1.59 -11.41
C ARG A 82 17.82 -2.21 -11.72
N PRO A 83 17.57 -3.47 -11.30
CA PRO A 83 16.25 -4.08 -11.49
C PRO A 83 15.22 -3.33 -10.64
N ILE A 84 14.00 -3.19 -11.15
CA ILE A 84 12.87 -2.71 -10.35
C ILE A 84 12.48 -3.84 -9.38
N ARG A 85 12.36 -3.50 -8.10
CA ARG A 85 11.93 -4.44 -7.06
C ARG A 85 10.44 -4.71 -7.16
N SER A 86 10.08 -5.93 -6.82
CA SER A 86 8.75 -6.51 -6.93
C SER A 86 8.46 -7.36 -5.69
N ALA A 87 7.25 -7.92 -5.63
CA ALA A 87 6.87 -8.88 -4.59
C ALA A 87 7.83 -10.08 -4.49
N ARG A 88 8.48 -10.45 -5.61
CA ARG A 88 9.43 -11.58 -5.67
C ARG A 88 10.72 -11.31 -4.92
N ASP A 89 11.01 -10.06 -4.60
CA ASP A 89 12.22 -9.67 -3.89
C ASP A 89 12.05 -9.71 -2.36
N MET A 90 10.82 -9.90 -1.86
CA MET A 90 10.55 -10.03 -0.43
C MET A 90 11.03 -11.38 0.09
N GLN A 91 11.83 -11.34 1.16
CA GLN A 91 12.46 -12.52 1.78
C GLN A 91 11.71 -13.02 3.02
N ALA A 92 10.52 -12.50 3.28
CA ALA A 92 9.67 -12.87 4.40
C ALA A 92 8.23 -13.12 3.92
N PRO A 93 7.48 -14.04 4.55
CA PRO A 93 6.08 -14.26 4.23
C PRO A 93 5.25 -13.01 4.56
N THR A 94 4.29 -12.71 3.70
CA THR A 94 3.35 -11.61 3.92
C THR A 94 2.19 -12.05 4.81
N LEU A 95 1.55 -11.10 5.50
CA LEU A 95 0.28 -11.24 6.20
C LEU A 95 -0.78 -11.94 5.32
N LEU A 96 -0.80 -11.64 4.01
CA LEU A 96 -1.74 -12.26 3.07
C LEU A 96 -1.51 -13.76 2.93
N GLN A 97 -0.24 -14.18 2.85
CA GLN A 97 0.15 -15.58 2.79
C GLN A 97 -0.12 -16.27 4.13
N ILE A 98 0.31 -15.67 5.25
CA ILE A 98 0.12 -16.20 6.61
C ILE A 98 -1.37 -16.40 6.90
N ALA A 99 -2.21 -15.42 6.59
CA ALA A 99 -3.66 -15.53 6.77
C ALA A 99 -4.25 -16.63 5.89
N GLY A 100 -3.82 -16.72 4.63
CA GLY A 100 -4.24 -17.77 3.71
C GLY A 100 -3.87 -19.18 4.18
N GLU A 101 -2.63 -19.37 4.65
CA GLU A 101 -2.13 -20.62 5.24
C GLU A 101 -2.90 -21.00 6.51
N ALA A 102 -3.35 -20.02 7.29
CA ALA A 102 -4.24 -20.22 8.43
C ALA A 102 -5.71 -20.48 8.04
N GLY A 103 -6.01 -20.69 6.75
CA GLY A 103 -7.34 -20.97 6.24
C GLY A 103 -8.27 -19.75 6.19
N ARG A 104 -7.75 -18.53 6.37
CA ARG A 104 -8.53 -17.29 6.30
C ARG A 104 -8.66 -16.82 4.86
N ARG A 105 -9.84 -16.32 4.51
CA ARG A 105 -10.08 -15.69 3.22
C ARG A 105 -9.51 -14.26 3.25
N VAL A 106 -8.81 -13.88 2.20
CA VAL A 106 -8.20 -12.54 2.06
C VAL A 106 -8.65 -11.86 0.78
N ALA A 107 -8.83 -10.54 0.85
CA ALA A 107 -9.01 -9.67 -0.30
C ALA A 107 -8.01 -8.51 -0.17
N ALA A 108 -7.12 -8.37 -1.16
CA ALA A 108 -6.09 -7.33 -1.19
C ALA A 108 -6.16 -6.57 -2.51
N LEU A 109 -6.22 -5.24 -2.45
CA LEU A 109 -6.45 -4.38 -3.61
C LEU A 109 -5.48 -3.20 -3.58
N GLY A 110 -4.76 -2.98 -4.68
CA GLY A 110 -3.92 -1.79 -4.90
C GLY A 110 -2.75 -1.65 -3.94
N ILE A 111 -2.33 -2.72 -3.24
CA ILE A 111 -1.26 -2.63 -2.25
C ILE A 111 0.11 -2.59 -2.95
N PRO A 112 0.98 -1.61 -2.67
CA PRO A 112 2.33 -1.58 -3.22
C PRO A 112 3.14 -2.82 -2.89
N MET A 113 4.14 -3.13 -3.72
CA MET A 113 5.02 -4.28 -3.55
C MET A 113 4.34 -5.66 -3.62
N THR A 114 3.10 -5.75 -4.15
CA THR A 114 2.40 -7.03 -4.34
C THR A 114 2.37 -7.50 -5.80
N TYR A 115 2.93 -6.75 -6.74
CA TYR A 115 3.15 -7.20 -8.12
C TYR A 115 4.42 -8.03 -8.25
N PRO A 116 4.44 -9.14 -9.02
CA PRO A 116 3.26 -9.78 -9.63
C PRO A 116 2.40 -10.47 -8.58
N PRO A 117 1.07 -10.54 -8.81
CA PRO A 117 0.13 -11.04 -7.81
C PRO A 117 0.37 -12.53 -7.54
N ALA A 118 0.85 -12.84 -6.34
CA ALA A 118 1.03 -14.21 -5.87
C ALA A 118 -0.32 -14.83 -5.47
N PRO A 119 -0.56 -16.14 -5.69
CA PRO A 119 -1.78 -16.80 -5.24
C PRO A 119 -2.03 -16.59 -3.74
N VAL A 120 -3.29 -16.30 -3.40
CA VAL A 120 -3.77 -16.13 -2.03
C VAL A 120 -5.06 -16.93 -1.84
N ASN A 121 -5.45 -17.21 -0.61
CA ASN A 121 -6.75 -17.80 -0.29
C ASN A 121 -7.86 -16.75 -0.47
N GLY A 122 -8.19 -16.41 -1.70
CA GLY A 122 -9.12 -15.34 -2.04
C GLY A 122 -8.64 -14.55 -3.24
N VAL A 123 -8.55 -13.23 -3.10
CA VAL A 123 -8.26 -12.33 -4.22
C VAL A 123 -7.13 -11.35 -3.93
N LEU A 124 -6.31 -11.10 -4.94
CA LEU A 124 -5.29 -10.04 -4.92
C LEU A 124 -5.26 -9.30 -6.26
N VAL A 125 -5.45 -7.99 -6.20
CA VAL A 125 -5.21 -7.03 -7.27
C VAL A 125 -4.04 -6.16 -6.81
N PRO A 126 -2.85 -6.23 -7.43
CA PRO A 126 -1.68 -5.52 -6.95
C PRO A 126 -1.71 -4.04 -7.36
N GLU A 127 -0.84 -3.23 -6.76
CA GLU A 127 -0.46 -1.95 -7.39
C GLU A 127 0.13 -2.23 -8.78
N GLN A 128 -0.44 -1.58 -9.80
CA GLN A 128 -0.30 -2.03 -11.18
C GLN A 128 1.06 -1.67 -11.79
N GLN A 129 1.85 -2.69 -12.17
CA GLN A 129 3.11 -2.55 -12.91
C GLN A 129 3.13 -3.33 -14.25
N GLY A 130 2.16 -4.22 -14.49
CA GLY A 130 2.05 -5.03 -15.71
C GLY A 130 1.11 -6.24 -15.53
N PRO A 131 0.87 -7.07 -16.57
CA PRO A 131 0.15 -8.33 -16.42
C PRO A 131 1.00 -9.42 -15.73
N PRO A 132 0.38 -10.36 -14.97
CA PRO A 132 -1.05 -10.47 -14.72
C PRO A 132 -1.57 -9.40 -13.74
N LEU A 133 -2.80 -8.95 -13.95
CA LEU A 133 -3.42 -7.82 -13.23
C LEU A 133 -4.17 -8.22 -11.96
N SER A 134 -4.41 -9.50 -11.75
CA SER A 134 -5.05 -10.02 -10.55
C SER A 134 -4.76 -11.51 -10.37
N THR A 135 -5.03 -12.01 -9.18
CA THR A 135 -5.24 -13.43 -8.91
C THR A 135 -6.60 -13.60 -8.18
N PRO A 136 -7.50 -14.46 -8.68
CA PRO A 136 -7.40 -15.18 -9.96
C PRO A 136 -7.37 -14.20 -11.17
N PRO A 137 -6.79 -14.58 -12.33
CA PRO A 137 -6.66 -13.67 -13.47
C PRO A 137 -7.99 -13.14 -14.04
N ALA A 138 -9.07 -13.91 -13.93
CA ALA A 138 -10.40 -13.51 -14.41
C ALA A 138 -11.00 -12.35 -13.61
N LEU A 139 -10.61 -12.20 -12.34
CA LEU A 139 -11.14 -11.18 -11.43
C LEU A 139 -11.00 -9.76 -11.99
N TRP A 140 -9.90 -9.45 -12.67
CA TRP A 140 -9.69 -8.12 -13.23
C TRP A 140 -10.83 -7.72 -14.19
N GLN A 141 -11.25 -8.64 -15.06
CA GLN A 141 -12.32 -8.38 -16.03
C GLN A 141 -13.67 -8.22 -15.32
N GLU A 142 -13.94 -9.05 -14.31
CA GLU A 142 -15.15 -8.94 -13.50
C GLU A 142 -15.22 -7.60 -12.76
N MET A 143 -14.10 -7.17 -12.16
CA MET A 143 -13.99 -5.89 -11.47
C MET A 143 -14.21 -4.72 -12.43
N VAL A 144 -13.54 -4.71 -13.59
CA VAL A 144 -13.70 -3.66 -14.60
C VAL A 144 -15.15 -3.58 -15.10
N ALA A 145 -15.81 -4.74 -15.31
CA ALA A 145 -17.21 -4.77 -15.72
C ALA A 145 -18.16 -4.22 -14.64
N ALA A 146 -17.82 -4.39 -13.36
CA ALA A 146 -18.65 -3.97 -12.24
C ALA A 146 -18.49 -2.49 -11.87
N VAL A 147 -17.26 -1.97 -11.86
CA VAL A 147 -16.95 -0.63 -11.31
C VAL A 147 -16.22 0.30 -12.29
N GLY A 148 -16.01 -0.14 -13.53
CA GLY A 148 -15.18 0.56 -14.51
C GLY A 148 -13.69 0.29 -14.32
N ASP A 149 -12.87 0.74 -15.26
CA ASP A 149 -11.42 0.56 -15.18
C ASP A 149 -10.84 1.52 -14.12
N PRO A 150 -10.25 1.02 -13.02
CA PRO A 150 -9.67 1.90 -12.00
C PRO A 150 -8.48 2.71 -12.55
N ARG A 151 -7.89 2.33 -13.68
CA ARG A 151 -6.86 3.13 -14.35
C ARG A 151 -7.41 4.41 -14.97
N ASP A 152 -8.67 4.39 -15.39
CA ASP A 152 -9.35 5.55 -15.95
C ASP A 152 -9.77 6.53 -14.84
N GLN A 153 -9.81 6.05 -13.59
CA GLN A 153 -10.05 6.85 -12.40
C GLN A 153 -8.77 7.40 -11.77
N ALA A 154 -7.69 7.53 -12.56
CA ALA A 154 -6.47 8.24 -12.17
C ALA A 154 -6.87 9.52 -11.44
N THR A 155 -6.65 9.49 -10.15
CA THR A 155 -7.27 10.38 -9.19
C THR A 155 -6.97 11.81 -9.62
N HIS A 156 -8.01 12.58 -9.92
CA HIS A 156 -7.93 14.04 -9.88
C HIS A 156 -7.67 14.48 -8.44
N ILE A 157 -6.50 14.14 -7.88
CA ILE A 157 -5.89 14.94 -6.83
C ILE A 157 -5.42 16.18 -7.56
N ARG A 158 -6.29 17.20 -7.61
CA ARG A 158 -5.81 18.56 -7.80
C ARG A 158 -4.91 18.83 -6.61
N TYR A 159 -3.61 18.68 -6.80
CA TYR A 159 -2.63 19.29 -5.92
C TYR A 159 -2.87 20.80 -5.97
N ALA A 160 -3.73 21.31 -5.10
CA ALA A 160 -3.69 22.71 -4.73
C ALA A 160 -2.50 22.85 -3.76
N PHE A 161 -1.29 22.83 -4.31
CA PHE A 161 -0.21 23.52 -3.64
C PHE A 161 -0.60 25.00 -3.69
N THR A 162 -1.09 25.55 -2.58
CA THR A 162 -0.85 26.99 -2.36
C THR A 162 0.65 27.10 -2.23
N GLU A 163 1.30 27.58 -3.29
CA GLU A 163 2.70 27.97 -3.27
C GLU A 163 2.89 29.05 -2.19
N ASP A 164 3.21 28.64 -0.97
CA ASP A 164 4.01 29.48 -0.08
C ASP A 164 5.30 28.74 0.25
N LYS A 165 6.24 28.84 -0.69
CA LYS A 165 7.64 28.47 -0.49
C LYS A 165 8.35 29.52 0.38
N ARG A 166 7.87 29.75 1.59
CA ARG A 166 8.58 30.57 2.59
C ARG A 166 8.56 29.84 3.93
N GLY A 167 9.73 29.38 4.36
CA GLY A 167 9.92 29.01 5.78
C GLY A 167 10.68 27.72 6.09
N TYR A 168 11.58 27.25 5.23
CA TYR A 168 12.67 26.36 5.67
C TYR A 168 14.02 27.03 5.42
N VAL A 169 14.31 28.05 6.23
CA VAL A 169 15.65 28.41 6.72
C VAL A 169 15.48 28.88 8.15
#